data_AF-A0A3N7EVB8-F1
#
_entry.id   AF-A0A3N7EVB8-F1
#
_cell.length_a   1.000
_cell.length_b   1.000
_cell.length_c   1.000
_cell.angle_alpha   90.00
_cell.angle_beta   90.00
_cell.angle_gamma   90.00
#
_symmetry.space_group_name_H-M   'P 1'
#
loop_
_entity.id
_entity.type
_entity.pdbx_description
1 polymer ?
#
loop_
_entity_poly.entity_id
_entity_poly.type
_entity_poly.pdbx_seq_one_letter_code
_entity_poly.pdbx_strand_id
1 'polypeptide(L)'
;MFFFQAKAQTKAVLFDGILTAGYVDHGAFINCAGPSIKFSKKPYTVLLGMLPSLRIKEDKVATGATKNSVLTPNLGFGLTAAFRHIAIQLPVFYNAKTAVKNGEWNLGAGLGYKF
;
A
#
# COMPACT_ATOMS: atom_id res chain seq x y z
N MET A 1 -32.94 -30.76 10.74
CA MET A 1 -31.63 -30.07 10.89
C MET A 1 -31.38 -29.33 9.57
N PHE A 2 -31.62 -28.02 9.52
CA PHE A 2 -31.43 -27.23 8.30
C PHE A 2 -29.99 -26.72 8.24
N PHE A 3 -29.20 -27.22 7.28
CA PHE A 3 -27.87 -26.70 6.99
C PHE A 3 -27.99 -25.41 6.19
N PHE A 4 -27.85 -24.26 6.84
CA PHE A 4 -27.65 -22.99 6.14
C PHE A 4 -26.19 -22.90 5.70
N GLN A 5 -25.92 -23.25 4.43
CA GLN A 5 -24.65 -22.94 3.81
C GLN A 5 -24.69 -21.49 3.33
N ALA A 6 -24.12 -20.57 4.10
CA ALA A 6 -23.96 -19.18 3.67
C ALA A 6 -23.08 -19.16 2.43
N LYS A 7 -23.68 -18.87 1.26
CA LYS A 7 -22.95 -18.66 0.02
C LYS A 7 -22.16 -17.36 0.19
N ALA A 8 -20.84 -17.47 0.39
CA ALA A 8 -19.96 -16.31 0.50
C ALA A 8 -20.00 -15.55 -0.84
N GLN A 9 -20.80 -14.48 -0.92
CA GLN A 9 -20.85 -13.61 -2.08
C GLN A 9 -19.61 -12.71 -2.04
N THR A 10 -18.62 -13.02 -2.89
CA THR A 10 -17.42 -12.20 -3.06
C THR A 10 -17.82 -10.84 -3.63
N LYS A 11 -17.87 -9.81 -2.78
CA LYS A 11 -18.00 -8.42 -3.24
C LYS A 11 -16.63 -7.95 -3.70
N ALA A 12 -16.50 -7.56 -4.97
CA ALA A 12 -15.34 -6.83 -5.43
C ALA A 12 -15.36 -5.44 -4.78
N VAL A 13 -14.28 -5.08 -4.08
CA VAL A 13 -14.12 -3.78 -3.43
C VAL A 13 -12.77 -3.23 -3.83
N LEU A 14 -12.74 -1.99 -4.31
CA LEU A 14 -11.49 -1.32 -4.71
C LEU A 14 -10.70 -0.78 -3.51
N PHE A 15 -11.38 -0.52 -2.39
CA PHE A 15 -10.80 0.01 -1.17
C PHE A 15 -11.25 -0.78 0.06
N ASP A 16 -10.29 -1.32 0.81
CA ASP A 16 -10.53 -2.18 1.96
C ASP A 16 -10.78 -1.43 3.29
N GLY A 17 -10.94 -0.10 3.23
CA GLY A 17 -11.20 0.71 4.43
C GLY A 17 -9.97 0.88 5.33
N ILE A 18 -8.76 0.84 4.76
CA ILE A 18 -7.51 1.01 5.50
C ILE A 18 -6.66 2.06 4.81
N LEU A 19 -6.30 3.10 5.57
CA LEU A 19 -5.31 4.09 5.18
C LEU A 19 -4.04 3.85 6.01
N THR A 20 -2.89 3.92 5.38
CA THR A 20 -1.59 3.81 6.05
C THR A 20 -0.69 4.95 5.60
N ALA A 21 0.15 5.43 6.50
CA ALA A 21 1.26 6.30 6.19
C ALA A 21 2.55 5.63 6.64
N GLY A 22 3.66 5.92 5.97
CA GLY A 22 4.92 5.27 6.29
C GLY A 22 6.10 5.81 5.52
N TYR A 23 7.17 5.04 5.51
CA TYR A 23 8.43 5.41 4.91
C TYR A 23 9.00 4.28 4.06
N VAL A 24 9.58 4.64 2.93
CA VAL A 24 10.33 3.73 2.06
C VAL A 24 11.25 4.55 1.17
N ASP A 25 12.43 4.01 0.87
CA ASP A 25 13.43 4.61 -0.02
C ASP A 25 13.50 6.14 0.16
N HIS A 26 13.91 6.58 1.35
CA HIS A 26 14.18 7.98 1.65
C HIS A 26 12.99 8.95 1.46
N GLY A 27 11.76 8.46 1.50
CA GLY A 27 10.55 9.27 1.33
C GLY A 27 9.35 8.70 2.07
N ALA A 28 8.39 9.56 2.37
CA ALA A 28 7.15 9.17 3.02
C ALA A 28 6.11 8.71 1.98
N PHE A 29 5.10 7.96 2.42
CA PHE A 29 3.97 7.59 1.58
C PHE A 29 2.67 7.64 2.36
N ILE A 30 1.56 7.74 1.62
CA ILE A 30 0.21 7.44 2.09
C ILE A 30 -0.38 6.40 1.14
N ASN A 31 -0.85 5.27 1.67
CA ASN A 31 -1.44 4.18 0.89
C ASN A 31 -2.90 3.96 1.27
N CYS A 32 -3.70 3.69 0.26
CA CYS A 32 -5.01 3.06 0.39
C CYS A 32 -4.84 1.55 0.21
N ALA A 33 -5.33 0.72 1.11
CA ALA A 33 -5.32 -0.72 0.89
C ALA A 33 -6.43 -1.12 -0.08
N GLY A 34 -6.09 -1.91 -1.11
CA GLY A 34 -7.05 -2.49 -2.05
C GLY A 34 -6.76 -2.13 -3.51
N PRO A 35 -7.18 -2.96 -4.47
CA PRO A 35 -7.83 -4.27 -4.29
C PRO A 35 -6.88 -5.33 -3.70
N SER A 36 -7.44 -6.29 -2.95
CA SER A 36 -6.65 -7.29 -2.22
C SER A 36 -7.32 -8.66 -2.12
N ILE A 37 -6.50 -9.68 -1.84
CA ILE A 37 -6.96 -10.94 -1.25
C ILE A 37 -6.95 -10.75 0.26
N LYS A 38 -8.10 -10.98 0.90
CA LYS A 38 -8.31 -10.66 2.31
C LYS A 38 -8.74 -11.90 3.10
N PHE A 39 -8.07 -12.12 4.22
CA PHE A 39 -8.51 -13.02 5.28
C PHE A 39 -8.98 -12.21 6.49
N SER A 40 -10.21 -12.44 6.94
CA SER A 40 -10.78 -11.71 8.09
C SER A 40 -11.36 -12.68 9.12
N LYS A 41 -10.85 -12.60 10.35
CA LYS A 41 -11.43 -13.27 11.53
C LYS A 41 -11.37 -12.29 12.69
N LYS A 42 -12.52 -11.72 13.07
CA LYS A 42 -12.58 -10.68 14.12
C LYS A 42 -11.75 -11.09 15.35
N PRO A 43 -10.93 -10.19 15.91
CA PRO A 43 -10.70 -8.78 15.52
C PRO A 43 -9.61 -8.56 14.44
N TYR A 44 -9.09 -9.63 13.83
CA TYR A 44 -7.95 -9.62 12.91
C TYR A 44 -8.36 -9.52 11.44
N THR A 45 -7.54 -8.84 10.65
CA THR A 45 -7.63 -8.83 9.18
C THR A 45 -6.23 -8.84 8.60
N VAL A 46 -5.98 -9.71 7.62
CA VAL A 46 -4.74 -9.73 6.85
C VAL A 46 -5.09 -9.59 5.38
N LEU A 47 -4.36 -8.71 4.69
CA LEU A 47 -4.55 -8.38 3.29
C LEU A 47 -3.23 -8.52 2.55
N LEU A 48 -3.27 -9.15 1.39
CA LEU A 48 -2.20 -9.12 0.40
C LEU A 48 -2.78 -8.44 -0.84
N GLY A 49 -2.25 -7.29 -1.23
CA GLY A 49 -2.91 -6.52 -2.27
C GLY A 49 -2.14 -5.32 -2.76
N MET A 50 -2.78 -4.68 -3.74
CA MET A 50 -2.31 -3.44 -4.33
C MET A 50 -2.48 -2.29 -3.34
N LEU A 51 -1.59 -1.32 -3.47
CA LEU A 51 -1.52 -0.13 -2.64
C LEU A 51 -1.47 1.09 -3.55
N PRO A 52 -2.63 1.63 -3.98
CA PRO A 52 -2.68 2.96 -4.56
C PRO A 52 -2.11 3.97 -3.55
N SER A 53 -1.13 4.73 -4.00
CA SER A 53 -0.27 5.52 -3.11
C SER A 53 -0.04 6.92 -3.60
N LEU A 54 0.13 7.83 -2.64
CA LEU A 54 0.82 9.09 -2.84
C LEU A 54 2.21 8.98 -2.21
N ARG A 55 3.25 9.15 -3.03
CA ARG A 55 4.65 9.19 -2.61
C ARG A 55 5.06 10.64 -2.40
N ILE A 56 5.63 10.90 -1.23
CA ILE A 56 6.16 12.20 -0.81
C ILE A 56 7.67 12.06 -0.75
N LYS A 57 8.35 12.48 -1.82
CA LYS A 57 9.79 12.37 -1.96
C LYS A 57 10.30 13.47 -2.88
N GLU A 58 11.32 14.19 -2.44
CA GLU A 58 12.00 15.17 -3.30
C GLU A 58 12.74 14.45 -4.45
N ASP A 59 12.56 14.98 -5.66
CA ASP A 59 13.29 14.51 -6.83
C ASP A 59 14.67 15.19 -6.91
N LYS A 60 15.70 14.42 -6.57
CA LYS A 60 17.09 14.88 -6.55
C LYS A 60 17.69 14.74 -7.94
N VAL A 61 17.67 15.84 -8.69
CA VAL A 61 18.24 15.93 -10.05
C VAL A 61 19.40 16.93 -10.11
N ALA A 62 20.22 16.85 -11.16
CA ALA A 62 21.29 17.80 -11.41
C ALA A 62 20.75 19.24 -11.60
N THR A 63 21.56 20.24 -11.27
CA THR A 63 21.18 21.65 -11.42
C THR A 63 20.77 21.97 -12.86
N GLY A 64 19.58 22.54 -13.02
CA GLY A 64 19.03 22.90 -14.34
C GLY A 64 18.27 21.77 -15.04
N ALA A 65 18.26 20.55 -14.50
CA ALA A 65 17.43 19.46 -15.02
C ALA A 65 15.96 19.61 -14.61
N THR A 66 15.07 19.02 -15.40
CA THR A 66 13.66 18.88 -15.03
C THR A 66 13.52 17.95 -13.82
N LYS A 67 12.59 18.28 -12.91
CA LYS A 67 12.33 17.51 -11.69
C LYS A 67 10.85 17.17 -11.58
N ASN A 68 10.55 16.01 -11.01
CA ASN A 68 9.20 15.62 -10.65
C ASN A 68 8.68 16.45 -9.47
N SER A 69 7.35 16.47 -9.32
CA SER A 69 6.70 16.99 -8.12
C SER A 69 7.17 16.23 -6.88
N VAL A 70 7.22 16.92 -5.72
CA VAL A 70 7.49 16.27 -4.42
C VAL A 70 6.41 15.25 -4.07
N LEU A 71 5.18 15.48 -4.55
CA LEU A 71 4.05 14.57 -4.40
C LEU A 71 3.75 13.90 -5.74
N THR A 72 3.85 12.56 -5.77
CA THR A 72 3.61 11.77 -6.99
C THR A 72 2.66 10.60 -6.73
N PRO A 73 1.83 10.22 -7.71
CA PRO A 73 1.10 8.96 -7.63
C PRO A 73 2.08 7.79 -7.76
N ASN A 74 1.82 6.72 -7.02
CA ASN A 74 2.59 5.48 -7.09
C ASN A 74 1.66 4.29 -6.86
N LEU A 75 2.06 3.11 -7.32
CA LEU A 75 1.37 1.85 -7.05
C LEU A 75 2.35 0.91 -6.36
N GLY A 76 2.05 0.59 -5.11
CA GLY A 76 2.74 -0.46 -4.36
C GLY A 76 1.99 -1.77 -4.36
N PHE A 77 2.64 -2.79 -3.81
CA PHE A 77 2.03 -4.05 -3.44
C PHE A 77 2.55 -4.45 -2.07
N GLY A 78 1.75 -5.09 -1.23
CA GLY A 78 2.28 -5.54 0.05
C GLY A 78 1.30 -6.24 0.95
N LEU A 79 1.82 -6.53 2.15
CA LEU A 79 1.08 -7.14 3.24
C LEU A 79 0.58 -6.07 4.18
N THR A 80 -0.70 -6.13 4.53
CA THR A 80 -1.31 -5.30 5.58
C THR A 80 -1.93 -6.22 6.62
N ALA A 81 -1.62 -6.00 7.89
CA ALA A 81 -2.30 -6.66 9.00
C ALA A 81 -3.00 -5.60 9.86
N ALA A 82 -4.22 -5.87 10.28
CA ALA A 82 -4.99 -4.98 11.13
C ALA A 82 -5.58 -5.72 12.33
N PHE A 83 -5.52 -5.08 13.49
CA PHE A 83 -6.17 -5.49 14.73
C PHE A 83 -7.07 -4.35 15.20
N ARG A 84 -8.39 -4.59 15.24
CA ARG A 84 -9.39 -3.55 15.48
C ARG A 84 -9.21 -2.40 14.47
N HIS A 85 -8.83 -1.21 14.94
CA HIS A 85 -8.61 -0.02 14.12
C HIS A 85 -7.13 0.23 13.79
N ILE A 86 -6.19 -0.53 14.36
CA ILE A 86 -4.76 -0.31 14.12
C ILE A 86 -4.32 -1.22 12.96
N ALA A 87 -3.65 -0.66 11.97
CA ALA A 87 -3.07 -1.40 10.85
C ALA A 87 -1.56 -1.21 10.78
N ILE A 88 -0.83 -2.28 10.48
CA ILE A 88 0.58 -2.27 10.11
C ILE A 88 0.72 -2.74 8.67
N GLN A 89 1.66 -2.18 7.93
CA GLN A 89 1.84 -2.48 6.51
C GLN A 89 3.32 -2.63 6.16
N LEU A 90 3.60 -3.67 5.36
CA LEU A 90 4.88 -3.90 4.71
C LEU A 90 4.67 -3.73 3.20
N PRO A 91 4.74 -2.50 2.67
CA PRO A 91 4.62 -2.24 1.25
C PRO A 91 5.95 -2.45 0.53
N VAL A 92 5.88 -2.85 -0.72
CA VAL A 92 7.01 -2.90 -1.65
C VAL A 92 6.66 -2.03 -2.86
N PHE A 93 7.59 -1.16 -3.24
CA PHE A 93 7.44 -0.26 -4.39
C PHE A 93 8.56 -0.49 -5.39
N TYR A 94 8.24 -0.48 -6.68
CA TYR A 94 9.26 -0.49 -7.72
C TYR A 94 9.65 0.95 -8.09
N ASN A 95 10.93 1.24 -7.99
CA ASN A 95 11.51 2.44 -8.56
C ASN A 95 11.99 2.12 -9.97
N ALA A 96 11.47 2.86 -10.96
CA ALA A 96 11.85 2.64 -12.34
C ALA A 96 13.33 2.97 -12.58
N LYS A 97 13.94 2.26 -13.53
CA LYS A 97 15.28 2.54 -14.04
C LYS A 97 15.36 4.00 -14.51
N THR A 98 16.49 4.65 -14.24
CA THR A 98 16.86 5.96 -14.79
C THR A 98 18.05 5.83 -15.74
N ALA A 99 18.51 6.94 -16.32
CA ALA A 99 19.71 6.96 -17.15
C ALA A 99 20.99 6.57 -16.38
N VAL A 100 20.99 6.71 -15.05
CA VAL A 100 22.18 6.55 -14.19
C VAL A 100 22.02 5.53 -13.05
N LYS A 101 20.82 4.96 -12.85
CA LYS A 101 20.55 3.97 -11.81
C LYS A 101 19.61 2.87 -12.31
N ASN A 102 19.88 1.63 -11.91
CA ASN A 102 19.00 0.49 -12.17
C ASN A 102 17.66 0.65 -11.44
N GLY A 103 16.62 0.03 -12.01
CA GLY A 103 15.35 -0.09 -11.30
C GLY A 103 15.44 -1.13 -10.19
N GLU A 104 14.76 -0.89 -9.08
CA GLU A 104 14.85 -1.74 -7.89
C GLU A 104 13.54 -1.73 -7.09
N TRP A 105 13.30 -2.83 -6.37
CA TRP A 105 12.19 -2.93 -5.44
C TRP A 105 12.63 -2.48 -4.06
N ASN A 106 11.85 -1.60 -3.45
CA ASN A 106 12.11 -1.04 -2.13
C ASN A 106 11.04 -1.49 -1.14
N LEU A 107 11.46 -2.18 -0.09
CA LEU A 107 10.60 -2.55 1.05
C LEU A 107 10.46 -1.35 1.99
N GLY A 108 9.22 -1.10 2.40
CA GLY A 108 8.85 -0.07 3.37
C GLY A 108 8.22 -0.62 4.62
N ALA A 109 7.84 0.31 5.50
CA ALA A 109 6.98 0.04 6.63
C ALA A 109 5.99 1.19 6.81
N GLY A 110 4.77 0.87 7.23
CA GLY A 110 3.71 1.84 7.49
C GLY A 110 2.82 1.46 8.66
N LEU A 111 2.21 2.49 9.26
CA LEU A 111 1.20 2.39 10.29
C LEU A 111 -0.08 3.05 9.76
N GLY A 112 -1.23 2.53 10.14
CA GLY A 112 -2.50 2.98 9.59
C GLY A 112 -3.68 2.77 10.50
N TYR A 113 -4.81 3.21 9.97
CA TYR A 113 -6.11 3.12 10.58
C TYR A 113 -7.05 2.30 9.71
N LYS A 114 -7.78 1.37 10.33
CA LYS A 114 -8.88 0.62 9.73
C LYS A 114 -10.20 1.19 10.24
N PHE A 115 -11.06 1.65 9.33
CA PHE A 115 -12.38 2.17 9.64
C PHE A 115 -13.37 1.08 10.03
#